data_AF-C5DC95-F1
#
_entry.id   AF-C5DC95-F1
#
_cell.length_a   1.000
_cell.length_b   1.000
_cell.length_c   1.000
_cell.angle_alpha   90.00
_cell.angle_beta   90.00
_cell.angle_gamma   90.00
#
_symmetry.space_group_name_H-M   'P 1'
#
loop_
_entity.id
_entity.type
_entity.pdbx_description
1 polymer ?
#
loop_
_entity_poly.entity_id
_entity_poly.type
_entity_poly.pdbx_seq_one_letter_code
_entity_poly.pdbx_strand_id
1 'polypeptide(L)'
;MALDLTPDQWERLTAWIRDRSGLPDSEALTLFQDFVLELLRNLHSCNERKWLEEQLSGLVDNPTEFLRDLEIFLKGLGASAPPSLNSGTPFVLVAHVPYKNLNAQDVQAAFAPFGAIVSCRADVDSRSLLVQFRKVACAIRCTKAATLFFSNRFVTVELYQGDPESFGSVRLIGSAPQPVAADSDPVPPSAAKPSPVPFNDRVQQVQTAQQTIFEQNQRSAEAYKHNFAQLFESKEKLLRAHQAALQELKQKVLATEDPASISRTIIEFQELQKNMESLGITPIAMVQLKLQKFNLDDPSEFPVESPRALAVKQKRTKKAASFRRKIKRRR
;
A
#
# COMPACT_ATOMS: atom_id res chain seq x y z
N MET A 1 2.93 13.28 3.38
CA MET A 1 2.91 13.69 1.96
C MET A 1 4.11 14.59 1.75
N ALA A 2 4.90 14.36 0.70
CA ALA A 2 5.94 15.30 0.29
C ALA A 2 5.31 16.59 -0.22
N LEU A 3 6.03 17.70 -0.07
CA LEU A 3 5.67 18.94 -0.76
C LEU A 3 5.91 18.70 -2.25
N ASP A 4 4.82 18.57 -3.02
CA ASP A 4 4.85 18.41 -4.47
C ASP A 4 5.14 19.77 -5.13
N LEU A 5 6.38 20.25 -5.00
CA LEU A 5 6.86 21.46 -5.65
C LEU A 5 7.50 21.12 -7.00
N THR A 6 7.22 21.94 -8.01
CA THR A 6 7.91 21.89 -9.31
C THR A 6 9.38 22.30 -9.18
N PRO A 7 10.26 21.92 -10.13
CA PRO A 7 11.66 22.36 -10.10
C PRO A 7 11.82 23.88 -9.97
N ASP A 8 11.02 24.66 -10.69
CA ASP A 8 11.02 26.13 -10.62
C ASP A 8 10.61 26.65 -9.23
N GLN A 9 9.67 25.97 -8.56
CA GLN A 9 9.27 26.32 -7.20
C GLN A 9 10.37 25.99 -6.19
N TRP A 10 11.09 24.89 -6.39
CA TRP A 10 12.27 24.55 -5.58
C TRP A 10 13.37 25.60 -5.74
N GLU A 11 13.66 26.06 -6.96
CA GLU A 11 14.66 27.12 -7.18
C GLU A 11 14.27 28.44 -6.49
N ARG A 12 13.00 28.83 -6.59
CA ARG A 12 12.48 30.03 -5.91
C ARG A 12 12.55 29.90 -4.39
N LEU A 13 12.27 28.72 -3.86
CA LEU A 13 12.40 28.43 -2.44
C LEU A 13 13.86 28.49 -1.99
N THR A 14 14.79 27.91 -2.74
CA THR A 14 16.23 27.99 -2.45
C THR A 14 16.72 29.44 -2.46
N ALA A 15 16.28 30.25 -3.43
CA ALA A 15 16.59 31.68 -3.47
C ALA A 15 16.00 32.44 -2.27
N TRP A 16 14.77 32.13 -1.87
CA TRP A 16 14.13 32.73 -0.70
C TRP A 16 14.84 32.37 0.61
N ILE A 17 15.22 31.10 0.80
CA ILE A 17 16.01 30.66 1.96
C ILE A 17 17.35 31.39 2.00
N ARG A 18 17.96 31.63 0.82
CA ARG A 18 19.22 32.40 0.71
C ARG A 18 19.10 33.81 1.28
N ASP A 19 18.05 34.51 0.86
CA ASP A 19 17.82 35.91 1.20
C ASP A 19 17.48 36.07 2.69
N ARG A 20 16.82 35.07 3.28
CA ARG A 20 16.32 35.13 4.67
C ARG A 20 17.23 34.51 5.72
N SER A 21 18.27 33.77 5.35
CA SER A 21 19.16 33.12 6.32
C SER A 21 20.08 34.09 7.05
N GLY A 22 20.44 35.22 6.43
CA GLY A 22 21.37 36.21 7.00
C GLY A 22 22.80 35.70 7.20
N LEU A 23 23.14 34.50 6.69
CA LEU A 23 24.46 33.89 6.84
C LEU A 23 25.46 34.54 5.86
N PRO A 24 26.59 35.10 6.35
CA PRO A 24 27.57 35.78 5.51
C PRO A 24 28.49 34.81 4.75
N ASP A 25 28.65 33.59 5.24
CA ASP A 25 29.52 32.58 4.65
C ASP A 25 28.76 31.75 3.60
N SER A 26 29.33 31.68 2.39
CA SER A 26 28.74 30.98 1.25
C SER A 26 28.67 29.47 1.44
N GLU A 27 29.64 28.88 2.16
CA GLU A 27 29.65 27.44 2.43
C GLU A 27 28.59 27.07 3.47
N ALA A 28 28.57 27.78 4.61
CA ALA A 28 27.53 27.63 5.63
C ALA A 28 26.12 27.86 5.08
N LEU A 29 25.96 28.83 4.18
CA LEU A 29 24.69 29.12 3.50
C LEU A 29 24.21 27.94 2.66
N THR A 30 25.09 27.30 1.91
CA THR A 30 24.75 26.15 1.06
C THR A 30 24.33 24.95 1.91
N LEU A 31 25.07 24.67 2.99
CA LEU A 31 24.71 23.61 3.94
C LEU A 31 23.37 23.86 4.64
N PHE A 32 23.11 25.11 5.02
CA PHE A 32 21.83 25.51 5.61
C PHE A 32 20.67 25.33 4.62
N GLN A 33 20.87 25.72 3.35
CA GLN A 33 19.88 25.50 2.29
C GLN A 33 19.55 24.01 2.14
N ASP A 34 20.56 23.18 1.96
CA ASP A 34 20.38 21.74 1.79
C ASP A 34 19.67 21.12 3.01
N PHE A 35 20.03 21.56 4.22
CA PHE A 35 19.39 21.11 5.45
C PHE A 35 17.90 21.49 5.51
N VAL A 36 17.55 22.74 5.22
CA VAL A 36 16.14 23.19 5.24
C VAL A 36 15.34 22.48 4.15
N LEU A 37 15.89 22.32 2.95
CA LEU A 37 15.24 21.58 1.86
C LEU A 37 15.01 20.11 2.22
N GLU A 38 15.98 19.47 2.86
CA GLU A 38 15.87 18.09 3.33
C GLU A 38 14.84 17.95 4.46
N LEU A 39 14.76 18.91 5.39
CA LEU A 39 13.70 18.96 6.41
C LEU A 39 12.32 19.04 5.74
N LEU A 40 12.16 19.95 4.77
CA LEU A 40 10.90 20.13 4.04
C LEU A 40 10.50 18.89 3.23
N ARG A 41 11.48 18.18 2.65
CA ARG A 41 11.28 16.89 1.99
C ARG A 41 10.91 15.75 2.94
N ASN A 42 11.06 15.91 4.25
CA ASN A 42 10.80 14.87 5.24
C ASN A 42 9.58 15.17 6.14
N LEU A 43 8.83 16.25 5.90
CA LEU A 43 7.64 16.72 6.68
C LEU A 43 6.40 15.80 6.66
N HIS A 44 6.58 14.50 6.51
CA HIS A 44 5.49 13.60 6.15
C HIS A 44 4.70 13.08 7.34
N SER A 45 5.15 13.33 8.58
CA SER A 45 4.81 12.41 9.68
C SER A 45 4.49 13.01 11.05
N CYS A 46 4.69 14.30 11.33
CA CYS A 46 4.53 14.82 12.68
C CYS A 46 3.82 16.19 12.77
N ASN A 47 3.29 16.48 13.96
CA ASN A 47 2.78 17.80 14.35
C ASN A 47 3.98 18.79 14.47
N GLU A 48 4.51 19.22 13.32
CA GLU A 48 5.93 19.52 13.11
C GLU A 48 6.39 20.96 13.35
N ARG A 49 5.49 21.91 13.68
CA ARG A 49 5.94 23.30 13.88
C ARG A 49 6.96 23.42 15.01
N LYS A 50 6.66 22.84 16.18
CA LYS A 50 7.58 22.88 17.34
C LYS A 50 8.89 22.13 17.08
N TRP A 51 8.81 20.99 16.38
CA TRP A 51 9.99 20.21 16.05
C TRP A 51 10.89 20.94 15.05
N LEU A 52 10.31 21.58 14.03
CA LEU A 52 11.05 22.44 13.11
C LEU A 52 11.67 23.64 13.83
N GLU A 53 10.93 24.27 14.75
CA GLU A 53 11.47 25.36 15.59
C GLU A 53 12.69 24.88 16.39
N GLU A 54 12.66 23.67 16.94
CA GLU A 54 13.80 23.06 17.64
C GLU A 54 14.97 22.74 16.69
N GLN A 55 14.73 22.19 15.50
CA GLN A 55 15.80 21.88 14.54
C GLN A 55 16.48 23.13 13.97
N LEU A 56 15.72 24.23 13.83
CA LEU A 56 16.24 25.51 13.36
C LEU A 56 16.80 26.37 14.49
N SER A 57 16.58 25.97 15.75
CA SER A 57 17.14 26.68 16.89
C SER A 57 18.67 26.61 16.87
N GLY A 58 19.31 27.78 16.93
CA GLY A 58 20.76 27.92 16.82
C GLY A 58 21.30 28.03 15.39
N LEU A 59 20.46 27.82 14.36
CA LEU A 59 20.81 28.09 12.95
C LEU A 59 20.23 29.43 12.46
N VAL A 60 19.08 29.82 13.00
CA VAL A 60 18.39 31.08 12.68
C VAL A 60 18.10 31.82 13.98
N ASP A 61 18.26 33.14 13.98
CA ASP A 61 18.04 33.98 15.17
C ASP A 61 16.61 33.86 15.72
N ASN A 62 15.62 33.82 14.83
CA ASN A 62 14.19 33.70 15.16
C ASN A 62 13.49 32.59 14.35
N PRO A 63 13.60 31.31 14.77
CA PRO A 63 13.02 30.18 14.05
C PRO A 63 11.50 30.29 13.84
N THR A 64 10.79 30.84 14.83
CA THR A 64 9.33 30.99 14.82
C THR A 64 8.86 31.97 13.74
N GLU A 65 9.60 33.06 13.56
CA GLU A 65 9.34 34.06 12.52
C GLU A 65 9.74 33.55 11.14
N PHE A 66 10.91 32.91 11.04
CA PHE A 66 11.37 32.28 9.81
C PHE A 66 10.35 31.26 9.27
N LEU A 67 9.82 30.37 10.13
CA LEU A 67 8.82 29.39 9.73
C LEU A 67 7.47 30.01 9.36
N ARG A 68 7.09 31.11 10.02
CA ARG A 68 5.87 31.87 9.66
C ARG A 68 6.01 32.46 8.25
N ASP A 69 7.15 33.10 7.98
CA ASP A 69 7.40 33.73 6.68
C ASP A 69 7.55 32.66 5.58
N LEU A 70 8.14 31.51 5.89
CA LEU A 70 8.23 30.35 5.01
C LEU A 70 6.83 29.80 4.65
N GLU A 71 5.93 29.69 5.62
CA GLU A 71 4.55 29.23 5.38
C GLU A 71 3.79 30.20 4.45
N ILE A 72 3.97 31.50 4.64
CA ILE A 72 3.38 32.54 3.77
C ILE A 72 3.96 32.43 2.36
N PHE A 73 5.28 32.24 2.25
CA PHE A 73 5.96 32.11 0.96
C PHE A 73 5.52 30.87 0.20
N LEU A 74 5.44 29.70 0.86
CA LEU A 74 4.95 28.46 0.25
C LEU A 74 3.50 28.59 -0.24
N LYS A 75 2.62 29.25 0.53
CA LYS A 75 1.26 29.57 0.07
C LYS A 75 1.26 30.47 -1.16
N GLY A 76 2.16 31.46 -1.22
CA GLY A 76 2.33 32.36 -2.36
C GLY A 76 2.85 31.67 -3.62
N LEU A 77 3.63 30.59 -3.47
CA LEU A 77 4.10 29.77 -4.60
C LEU A 77 3.00 28.91 -5.24
N GLY A 78 1.78 28.91 -4.69
CA GLY A 78 0.73 27.99 -5.11
C GLY A 78 1.05 26.55 -4.71
N ALA A 79 2.01 26.34 -3.80
CA ALA A 79 2.16 25.07 -3.13
C ALA A 79 0.84 24.86 -2.37
N SER A 80 0.07 23.83 -2.75
CA SER A 80 -1.10 23.47 -1.96
C SER A 80 -0.56 23.19 -0.56
N ALA A 81 -0.90 24.07 0.39
CA ALA A 81 -0.55 23.87 1.78
C ALA A 81 -0.97 22.44 2.13
N PRO A 82 -0.15 21.66 2.85
CA PRO A 82 -0.56 20.34 3.31
C PRO A 82 -1.96 20.53 3.91
N PRO A 83 -2.98 19.81 3.38
CA PRO A 83 -4.37 20.13 3.62
C PRO A 83 -4.55 20.25 5.13
N SER A 84 -4.93 21.45 5.57
CA SER A 84 -5.07 21.75 6.98
C SER A 84 -5.85 20.62 7.63
N LEU A 85 -5.25 19.96 8.63
CA LEU A 85 -5.79 18.79 9.37
C LEU A 85 -7.18 19.03 10.02
N ASN A 86 -7.81 20.17 9.75
CA ASN A 86 -9.07 20.64 10.30
C ASN A 86 -10.27 20.54 9.35
N SER A 87 -10.11 20.16 8.07
CA SER A 87 -11.28 19.79 7.26
C SER A 87 -11.69 18.36 7.60
N GLY A 88 -12.35 18.19 8.75
CA GLY A 88 -12.83 16.89 9.20
C GLY A 88 -13.85 16.33 8.22
N THR A 89 -13.40 15.45 7.33
CA THR A 89 -14.27 14.74 6.41
C THR A 89 -14.94 13.56 7.14
N PRO A 90 -16.21 13.24 6.82
CA PRO A 90 -16.87 12.06 7.36
C PRO A 90 -16.40 10.76 6.68
N PHE A 91 -15.42 10.84 5.77
CA PHE A 91 -14.97 9.74 4.93
C PHE A 91 -13.64 9.18 5.41
N VAL A 92 -13.55 7.85 5.41
CA VAL A 92 -12.36 7.10 5.79
C VAL A 92 -11.98 6.17 4.64
N LEU A 93 -10.73 6.28 4.20
CA LEU A 93 -10.12 5.35 3.25
C LEU A 93 -9.46 4.22 4.03
N VAL A 94 -9.82 2.99 3.67
CA VAL A 94 -9.31 1.77 4.29
C VAL A 94 -8.61 0.97 3.20
N ALA A 95 -7.28 0.89 3.24
CA ALA A 95 -6.51 0.17 2.22
C ALA A 95 -6.12 -1.25 2.68
N HIS A 96 -5.73 -2.09 1.73
CA HIS A 96 -5.21 -3.44 1.95
C HIS A 96 -6.19 -4.41 2.65
N VAL A 97 -7.48 -4.27 2.35
CA VAL A 97 -8.53 -5.12 2.91
C VAL A 97 -8.44 -6.54 2.31
N PRO A 98 -8.47 -7.61 3.11
CA PRO A 98 -8.50 -8.98 2.56
C PRO A 98 -9.74 -9.20 1.68
N TYR A 99 -9.57 -9.82 0.50
CA TYR A 99 -10.68 -10.08 -0.44
C TYR A 99 -11.89 -10.76 0.21
N LYS A 100 -11.65 -11.76 1.06
CA LYS A 100 -12.71 -12.48 1.79
C LYS A 100 -13.58 -11.59 2.68
N ASN A 101 -13.08 -10.41 3.06
CA ASN A 101 -13.74 -9.45 3.94
C ASN A 101 -14.27 -8.21 3.19
N LEU A 102 -14.18 -8.17 1.86
CA LEU A 102 -14.79 -7.15 1.01
C LEU A 102 -16.29 -7.44 0.78
N ASN A 103 -17.03 -7.71 1.85
CA ASN A 103 -18.48 -7.90 1.81
C ASN A 103 -19.16 -6.93 2.80
N ALA A 104 -20.41 -6.56 2.51
CA ALA A 104 -21.13 -5.54 3.28
C ALA A 104 -21.26 -5.89 4.77
N GLN A 105 -21.52 -7.16 5.09
CA GLN A 105 -21.74 -7.63 6.45
C GLN A 105 -20.47 -7.54 7.31
N ASP A 106 -19.33 -8.00 6.79
CA ASP A 106 -18.04 -7.94 7.48
C ASP A 106 -17.58 -6.49 7.68
N VAL A 107 -17.76 -5.66 6.66
CA VAL A 107 -17.43 -4.23 6.75
C VAL A 107 -18.30 -3.56 7.82
N GLN A 108 -19.61 -3.82 7.82
CA GLN A 108 -20.50 -3.27 8.82
C GLN A 108 -20.14 -3.74 10.23
N ALA A 109 -19.85 -5.03 10.43
CA ALA A 109 -19.45 -5.58 11.72
C ALA A 109 -18.10 -4.99 12.21
N ALA A 110 -17.13 -4.81 11.31
CA ALA A 110 -15.82 -4.28 11.64
C ALA A 110 -15.86 -2.78 12.03
N PHE A 111 -16.70 -1.98 11.36
CA PHE A 111 -16.75 -0.53 11.56
C PHE A 111 -17.88 -0.05 12.48
N ALA A 112 -18.86 -0.91 12.82
CA ALA A 112 -19.95 -0.60 13.75
C ALA A 112 -19.51 -0.02 15.11
N PRO A 113 -18.40 -0.48 15.76
CA PRO A 113 -17.95 0.09 17.03
C PRO A 113 -17.58 1.58 16.96
N PHE A 114 -17.21 2.09 15.78
CA PHE A 114 -16.79 3.49 15.61
C PHE A 114 -17.95 4.44 15.32
N GLY A 115 -19.04 3.94 14.74
CA GLY A 115 -20.26 4.70 14.48
C GLY A 115 -21.13 4.13 13.37
N ALA A 116 -22.30 4.75 13.17
CA ALA A 116 -23.20 4.39 12.07
C ALA A 116 -22.61 4.76 10.70
N ILE A 117 -22.54 3.76 9.82
CA ILE A 117 -22.08 3.88 8.43
C ILE A 117 -23.26 4.34 7.58
N VAL A 118 -23.08 5.40 6.79
CA VAL A 118 -24.08 5.95 5.86
C VAL A 118 -23.91 5.32 4.48
N SER A 119 -22.68 5.26 4.00
CA SER A 119 -22.35 4.61 2.74
C SER A 119 -20.99 3.94 2.82
N CYS A 120 -20.81 2.88 2.02
CA CYS A 120 -19.52 2.24 1.83
C CYS A 120 -19.37 1.90 0.36
N ARG A 121 -18.24 2.30 -0.23
CA ARG A 121 -17.83 1.86 -1.56
C ARG A 121 -16.58 1.02 -1.47
N ALA A 122 -16.41 0.06 -2.38
CA ALA A 122 -15.31 -0.89 -2.40
C ALA A 122 -14.69 -0.96 -3.79
N ASP A 123 -13.40 -0.65 -3.85
CA ASP A 123 -12.58 -0.90 -5.01
C ASP A 123 -11.93 -2.29 -4.83
N VAL A 124 -12.40 -3.23 -5.64
CA VAL A 124 -12.00 -4.65 -5.59
C VAL A 124 -10.56 -4.80 -6.10
N ASP A 125 -10.14 -3.97 -7.05
CA ASP A 125 -8.83 -4.08 -7.69
C ASP A 125 -7.73 -3.57 -6.76
N SER A 126 -7.93 -2.38 -6.18
CA SER A 126 -6.98 -1.83 -5.19
C SER A 126 -7.14 -2.43 -3.78
N ARG A 127 -8.21 -3.20 -3.55
CA ARG A 127 -8.61 -3.73 -2.23
C ARG A 127 -8.78 -2.63 -1.19
N SER A 128 -9.51 -1.59 -1.58
CA SER A 128 -9.71 -0.39 -0.78
C SER A 128 -11.20 -0.18 -0.51
N LEU A 129 -11.53 0.32 0.68
CA LEU A 129 -12.89 0.73 1.03
C LEU A 129 -12.93 2.22 1.32
N LEU A 130 -13.97 2.88 0.84
CA LEU A 130 -14.31 4.24 1.22
C LEU A 130 -15.57 4.20 2.08
N VAL A 131 -15.39 4.44 3.38
CA VAL A 131 -16.46 4.35 4.39
C VAL A 131 -16.89 5.77 4.79
N GLN A 132 -18.17 6.08 4.64
CA GLN A 132 -18.76 7.33 5.09
C GLN A 132 -19.50 7.12 6.41
N PHE A 133 -19.08 7.84 7.46
CA PHE A 133 -19.77 7.84 8.75
C PHE A 133 -20.82 8.95 8.83
N ARG A 134 -21.84 8.74 9.68
CA ARG A 134 -22.87 9.77 9.95
C ARG A 134 -22.31 11.01 10.65
N LYS A 135 -21.26 10.84 11.47
CA LYS A 135 -20.62 11.94 12.22
C LYS A 135 -19.11 11.94 11.95
N VAL A 136 -18.55 13.13 11.73
CA VAL A 136 -17.10 13.33 11.50
C VAL A 136 -16.25 12.78 12.66
N ALA A 137 -16.71 12.94 13.90
CA ALA A 137 -16.03 12.39 15.08
C ALA A 137 -15.84 10.86 15.02
N CYS A 138 -16.72 10.13 14.33
CA CYS A 138 -16.57 8.68 14.14
C CYS A 138 -15.42 8.34 13.19
N ALA A 139 -15.26 9.11 12.11
CA ALA A 139 -14.15 8.96 11.17
C ALA A 139 -12.80 9.21 11.86
N ILE A 140 -12.71 10.27 12.67
CA ILE A 140 -11.50 10.59 13.45
C ILE A 140 -11.20 9.48 14.47
N ARG A 141 -12.21 8.99 15.21
CA ARG A 141 -12.00 7.86 16.14
C ARG A 141 -11.54 6.60 15.42
N CYS A 142 -12.07 6.32 14.24
CA CYS A 142 -11.71 5.16 13.43
C CYS A 142 -10.23 5.20 13.00
N THR A 143 -9.73 6.34 12.56
CA THR A 143 -8.32 6.50 12.13
C THR A 143 -7.34 6.46 13.30
N LYS A 144 -7.76 6.92 14.49
CA LYS A 144 -6.92 6.88 15.71
C LYS A 144 -7.00 5.56 16.46
N ALA A 145 -7.87 4.63 16.06
CA ALA A 145 -8.04 3.37 16.75
C ALA A 145 -6.84 2.44 16.51
N ALA A 146 -6.17 2.03 17.59
CA ALA A 146 -5.11 1.01 17.55
C ALA A 146 -5.70 -0.42 17.44
N THR A 147 -6.74 -0.60 16.63
CA THR A 147 -7.45 -1.87 16.46
C THR A 147 -7.06 -2.54 15.16
N LEU A 148 -6.98 -3.87 15.18
CA LEU A 148 -6.76 -4.67 13.98
C LEU A 148 -8.09 -4.80 13.21
N PHE A 149 -8.20 -4.11 12.08
CA PHE A 149 -9.33 -4.27 11.18
C PHE A 149 -9.23 -5.61 10.45
N PHE A 150 -10.32 -6.38 10.40
CA PHE A 150 -10.38 -7.69 9.73
C PHE A 150 -9.31 -8.70 10.20
N SER A 151 -8.86 -8.59 11.46
CA SER A 151 -7.72 -9.35 11.99
C SER A 151 -6.41 -9.19 11.19
N ASN A 152 -6.29 -8.10 10.44
CA ASN A 152 -5.14 -7.77 9.61
C ASN A 152 -4.48 -6.46 10.08
N ARG A 153 -3.19 -6.53 10.38
CA ARG A 153 -2.40 -5.37 10.84
C ARG A 153 -1.90 -4.47 9.71
N PHE A 154 -2.04 -4.92 8.47
CA PHE A 154 -1.61 -4.17 7.29
C PHE A 154 -2.74 -3.32 6.70
N VAL A 155 -3.95 -3.45 7.24
CA VAL A 155 -5.04 -2.55 6.88
C VAL A 155 -4.72 -1.18 7.45
N THR A 156 -4.54 -0.20 6.57
CA THR A 156 -4.32 1.19 6.93
C THR A 156 -5.65 1.94 6.83
N VAL A 157 -5.86 2.89 7.72
CA VAL A 157 -7.11 3.63 7.86
C VAL A 157 -6.76 5.10 7.95
N GLU A 158 -7.13 5.86 6.93
CA GLU A 158 -6.76 7.26 6.77
C GLU A 158 -8.00 8.12 6.48
N LEU A 159 -7.95 9.41 6.81
CA LEU A 159 -9.03 10.33 6.45
C LEU A 159 -8.98 10.58 4.95
N TYR A 160 -10.11 10.37 4.27
CA TYR A 160 -10.21 10.63 2.85
C TYR A 160 -10.64 12.07 2.60
N GLN A 161 -9.86 12.79 1.79
CA GLN A 161 -10.09 14.21 1.49
C GLN A 161 -10.54 14.47 0.04
N GLY A 162 -10.61 13.44 -0.80
CA GLY A 162 -11.04 13.56 -2.19
C GLY A 162 -12.56 13.60 -2.35
N ASP A 163 -13.00 13.75 -3.60
CA ASP A 163 -14.41 13.62 -3.97
C ASP A 163 -14.84 12.15 -3.89
N PRO A 164 -15.86 11.77 -3.08
CA PRO A 164 -16.33 10.39 -2.99
C PRO A 164 -16.83 9.81 -4.32
N GLU A 165 -17.23 10.65 -5.28
CA GLU A 165 -17.66 10.17 -6.61
C GLU A 165 -16.49 9.77 -7.51
N SER A 166 -15.30 10.35 -7.28
CA SER A 166 -14.07 9.98 -8.01
C SER A 166 -13.55 8.59 -7.64
N PHE A 167 -14.01 8.04 -6.51
CA PHE A 167 -13.63 6.72 -6.05
C PHE A 167 -14.34 5.65 -6.91
N GLY A 168 -13.70 5.27 -8.03
CA GLY A 168 -14.21 4.35 -9.06
C GLY A 168 -14.45 2.93 -8.55
N SER A 169 -15.58 2.70 -7.90
CA SER A 169 -15.76 1.53 -7.02
C SER A 169 -17.21 1.07 -6.93
N VAL A 170 -17.41 -0.18 -6.49
CA VAL A 170 -18.73 -0.80 -6.31
C VAL A 170 -19.30 -0.37 -4.95
N ARG A 171 -20.56 0.07 -4.92
CA ARG A 171 -21.23 0.46 -3.67
C ARG A 171 -21.66 -0.79 -2.89
N LEU A 172 -21.08 -1.02 -1.71
CA LEU A 172 -21.42 -2.14 -0.82
C LEU A 172 -22.57 -1.81 0.14
N ILE A 173 -22.61 -0.57 0.63
CA ILE A 173 -23.58 -0.11 1.63
C ILE A 173 -24.10 1.27 1.21
N GLY A 174 -25.42 1.46 1.33
CA GLY A 174 -26.10 2.74 1.08
C GLY A 174 -27.14 2.62 -0.04
N SER A 175 -28.30 3.24 0.16
CA SER A 175 -29.40 3.21 -0.79
C SER A 175 -28.99 3.81 -2.13
N ALA A 176 -29.24 3.08 -3.21
CA ALA A 176 -29.27 3.64 -4.56
C ALA A 176 -30.24 4.85 -4.58
N PRO A 177 -30.03 5.87 -5.43
CA PRO A 177 -31.07 6.85 -5.70
C PRO A 177 -32.28 6.08 -6.27
N GLN A 178 -33.32 5.91 -5.47
CA GLN A 178 -34.56 5.26 -5.90
C GLN A 178 -35.29 6.17 -6.90
N PRO A 179 -35.62 5.68 -8.11
CA PRO A 179 -36.79 6.16 -8.81
C PRO A 179 -38.05 5.73 -8.04
N VAL A 180 -39.03 6.62 -8.03
CA VAL A 180 -40.24 6.57 -7.21
C VAL A 180 -41.17 5.42 -7.63
N ALA A 181 -41.88 4.88 -6.63
CA ALA A 181 -43.08 4.01 -6.67
C ALA A 181 -42.88 2.50 -6.82
N ALA A 182 -43.15 1.76 -5.73
CA ALA A 182 -44.39 0.99 -5.62
C ALA A 182 -44.54 0.43 -4.20
N ASP A 183 -45.76 0.55 -3.71
CA ASP A 183 -46.32 0.20 -2.41
C ASP A 183 -46.34 -1.32 -2.19
N SER A 184 -45.93 -1.81 -1.02
CA SER A 184 -46.23 -3.17 -0.51
C SER A 184 -45.88 -3.28 0.98
N ASP A 185 -46.91 -3.62 1.76
CA ASP A 185 -46.95 -3.76 3.22
C ASP A 185 -45.93 -4.74 3.86
N PRO A 186 -45.65 -4.60 5.18
CA PRO A 186 -44.76 -5.48 5.93
C PRO A 186 -45.49 -6.64 6.63
N VAL A 187 -44.96 -7.86 6.49
CA VAL A 187 -45.31 -9.03 7.34
C VAL A 187 -44.16 -9.30 8.33
N PRO A 188 -44.43 -9.52 9.64
CA PRO A 188 -43.39 -9.67 10.65
C PRO A 188 -42.71 -11.06 10.65
N PRO A 189 -41.48 -11.16 11.21
CA PRO A 189 -40.67 -12.38 11.15
C PRO A 189 -41.08 -13.43 12.19
N SER A 190 -41.28 -14.66 11.73
CA SER A 190 -41.50 -15.83 12.58
C SER A 190 -40.17 -16.27 13.22
N ALA A 191 -40.11 -16.22 14.55
CA ALA A 191 -39.01 -16.70 15.37
C ALA A 191 -38.98 -18.24 15.40
N ALA A 192 -38.13 -18.85 14.58
CA ALA A 192 -37.82 -20.27 14.66
C ALA A 192 -36.82 -20.54 15.80
N LYS A 193 -37.26 -21.27 16.82
CA LYS A 193 -36.44 -21.79 17.92
C LYS A 193 -35.40 -22.79 17.38
N PRO A 194 -34.12 -22.71 17.77
CA PRO A 194 -33.12 -23.70 17.38
C PRO A 194 -33.39 -25.01 18.12
N SER A 195 -33.61 -26.08 17.34
CA SER A 195 -33.68 -27.44 17.87
C SER A 195 -32.29 -27.90 18.38
N PRO A 196 -32.24 -28.73 19.42
CA PRO A 196 -30.97 -29.22 19.98
C PRO A 196 -30.39 -30.28 19.04
N VAL A 197 -29.48 -29.85 18.16
CA VAL A 197 -28.66 -30.78 17.37
C VAL A 197 -27.74 -31.55 18.36
N PRO A 198 -27.72 -32.88 18.34
CA PRO A 198 -26.89 -33.67 19.24
C PRO A 198 -25.40 -33.34 19.04
N PHE A 199 -24.67 -33.22 20.15
CA PHE A 199 -23.26 -32.79 20.19
C PHE A 199 -22.34 -33.56 19.23
N ASN A 200 -22.65 -34.82 18.94
CA ASN A 200 -21.87 -35.68 18.06
C ASN A 200 -21.86 -35.21 16.60
N ASP A 201 -23.01 -34.74 16.10
CA ASP A 201 -23.14 -34.26 14.72
C ASP A 201 -22.31 -32.99 14.48
N ARG A 202 -22.19 -32.15 15.52
CA ARG A 202 -21.39 -30.92 15.45
C ARG A 202 -19.90 -31.20 15.35
N VAL A 203 -19.39 -32.20 16.07
CA VAL A 203 -17.98 -32.59 15.98
C VAL A 203 -17.67 -33.16 14.60
N GLN A 204 -18.56 -34.00 14.06
CA GLN A 204 -18.40 -34.57 12.73
C GLN A 204 -18.45 -33.50 11.63
N GLN A 205 -19.34 -32.51 11.72
CA GLN A 205 -19.39 -31.37 10.79
C GLN A 205 -18.13 -30.50 10.84
N VAL A 206 -17.53 -30.30 12.03
CA VAL A 206 -16.28 -29.52 12.13
C VAL A 206 -15.10 -30.28 11.54
N GLN A 207 -15.03 -31.60 11.73
CA GLN A 207 -13.97 -32.43 11.14
C GLN A 207 -14.06 -32.46 9.61
N THR A 208 -15.25 -32.67 9.05
CA THR A 208 -15.44 -32.66 7.60
C THR A 208 -15.15 -31.28 7.00
N ALA A 209 -15.57 -30.19 7.67
CA ALA A 209 -15.24 -28.84 7.23
C ALA A 209 -13.72 -28.54 7.27
N GLN A 210 -13.00 -29.04 8.29
CA GLN A 210 -11.54 -28.89 8.33
C GLN A 210 -10.85 -29.69 7.24
N GLN A 211 -11.33 -30.90 6.96
CA GLN A 211 -10.80 -31.74 5.89
C GLN A 211 -11.03 -31.11 4.50
N THR A 212 -12.22 -30.59 4.22
CA THR A 212 -12.50 -29.94 2.93
C THR A 212 -11.67 -28.68 2.74
N ILE A 213 -11.46 -27.89 3.80
CA ILE A 213 -10.55 -26.73 3.75
C ILE A 213 -9.11 -27.17 3.48
N PHE A 214 -8.66 -28.26 4.10
CA PHE A 214 -7.31 -28.78 3.87
C PHE A 214 -7.13 -29.24 2.42
N GLU A 215 -8.06 -30.04 1.88
CA GLU A 215 -8.03 -30.51 0.49
C GLU A 215 -8.12 -29.34 -0.51
N GLN A 216 -8.95 -28.33 -0.24
CA GLN A 216 -9.03 -27.13 -1.07
C GLN A 216 -7.73 -26.31 -1.05
N ASN A 217 -7.09 -26.17 0.13
CA ASN A 217 -5.80 -25.51 0.25
C ASN A 217 -4.69 -26.30 -0.47
N GLN A 218 -4.72 -27.63 -0.42
CA GLN A 218 -3.78 -28.46 -1.14
C GLN A 218 -3.94 -28.31 -2.66
N ARG A 219 -5.17 -28.44 -3.18
CA ARG A 219 -5.44 -28.28 -4.62
C ARG A 219 -5.08 -26.89 -5.14
N SER A 220 -5.37 -25.84 -4.37
CA SER A 220 -5.01 -24.48 -4.75
C SER A 220 -3.49 -24.24 -4.72
N ALA A 221 -2.77 -24.86 -3.79
CA ALA A 221 -1.31 -24.82 -3.76
C ALA A 221 -0.69 -25.54 -4.96
N GLU A 222 -1.20 -26.72 -5.33
CA GLU A 222 -0.75 -27.47 -6.51
C GLU A 222 -1.05 -26.71 -7.82
N ALA A 223 -2.25 -26.15 -7.95
CA ALA A 223 -2.62 -25.32 -9.09
C ALA A 223 -1.72 -24.08 -9.21
N TYR A 224 -1.39 -23.44 -8.09
CA TYR A 224 -0.43 -22.33 -8.07
C TYR A 224 0.96 -22.75 -8.53
N LYS A 225 1.48 -23.88 -8.04
CA LYS A 225 2.79 -24.43 -8.46
C LYS A 225 2.82 -24.69 -9.96
N HIS A 226 1.76 -25.30 -10.50
CA HIS A 226 1.65 -25.60 -11.92
C HIS A 226 1.59 -24.33 -12.77
N ASN A 227 0.73 -23.37 -12.42
CA ASN A 227 0.63 -22.09 -13.14
C ASN A 227 1.96 -21.30 -13.10
N PHE A 228 2.66 -21.35 -11.96
CA PHE A 228 3.97 -20.72 -11.81
C PHE A 228 5.02 -21.39 -12.70
N ALA A 229 5.04 -22.72 -12.77
CA ALA A 229 5.95 -23.46 -13.66
C ALA A 229 5.73 -23.12 -15.13
N GLN A 230 4.48 -23.04 -15.59
CA GLN A 230 4.15 -22.65 -16.98
C GLN A 230 4.57 -21.21 -17.28
N LEU A 231 4.32 -20.28 -16.35
CA LEU A 231 4.75 -18.89 -16.50
C LEU A 231 6.29 -18.79 -16.57
N PHE A 232 6.97 -19.56 -15.73
CA PHE A 232 8.43 -19.61 -15.71
C PHE A 232 9.01 -20.12 -17.03
N GLU A 233 8.49 -21.22 -17.56
CA GLU A 233 8.93 -21.81 -18.84
C GLU A 233 8.67 -20.87 -20.02
N SER A 234 7.51 -20.21 -20.05
CA SER A 234 7.19 -19.25 -21.11
C SER A 234 8.15 -18.06 -21.10
N LYS A 235 8.46 -17.51 -19.93
CA LYS A 235 9.46 -16.44 -19.77
C LYS A 235 10.87 -16.89 -20.12
N GLU A 236 11.26 -18.12 -19.76
CA GLU A 236 12.58 -18.66 -20.11
C GLU A 236 12.73 -18.84 -21.63
N LYS A 237 11.71 -19.37 -22.31
CA LYS A 237 11.70 -19.50 -23.77
C LYS A 237 11.81 -18.13 -24.44
N LEU A 238 11.09 -17.14 -23.93
CA LEU A 238 11.13 -15.78 -24.45
C LEU A 238 12.51 -15.14 -24.24
N LEU A 239 13.11 -15.27 -23.05
CA LEU A 239 14.48 -14.80 -22.79
C LEU A 239 15.48 -15.42 -23.79
N ARG A 240 15.40 -16.73 -24.06
CA ARG A 240 16.29 -17.39 -25.03
C ARG A 240 16.14 -16.81 -26.44
N ALA A 241 14.90 -16.54 -26.87
CA ALA A 241 14.64 -15.92 -28.17
C ALA A 241 15.25 -14.51 -28.27
N HIS A 242 15.07 -13.68 -27.23
CA HIS A 242 15.68 -12.35 -27.18
C HIS A 242 17.21 -12.39 -27.14
N GLN A 243 17.80 -13.33 -26.39
CA GLN A 243 19.25 -13.50 -26.36
C GLN A 243 19.82 -13.89 -27.73
N ALA A 244 19.13 -14.77 -28.47
CA ALA A 244 19.51 -15.11 -29.83
C ALA A 244 19.44 -13.89 -30.77
N ALA A 245 18.36 -13.11 -30.70
CA ALA A 245 18.22 -11.87 -31.48
C ALA A 245 19.30 -10.83 -31.14
N LEU A 246 19.65 -10.65 -29.85
CA LEU A 246 20.74 -9.76 -29.44
C LEU A 246 22.11 -10.23 -29.98
N GLN A 247 22.35 -11.53 -30.03
CA GLN A 247 23.57 -12.08 -30.62
C GLN A 247 23.63 -11.86 -32.13
N GLU A 248 22.50 -12.02 -32.82
CA GLU A 248 22.40 -11.75 -34.26
C GLU A 248 22.67 -10.27 -34.56
N LEU A 249 22.07 -9.35 -33.81
CA LEU A 249 22.33 -7.91 -33.95
C LEU A 249 23.80 -7.57 -33.70
N LYS A 250 24.42 -8.18 -32.67
CA LYS A 250 25.84 -8.00 -32.40
C LYS A 250 26.72 -8.49 -33.55
N GLN A 251 26.39 -9.63 -34.16
CA GLN A 251 27.11 -10.14 -35.33
C GLN A 251 26.92 -9.23 -36.54
N LYS A 252 25.72 -8.68 -36.77
CA LYS A 252 25.45 -7.70 -37.84
C LYS A 252 26.28 -6.42 -37.69
N VAL A 253 26.42 -5.90 -36.47
CA VAL A 253 27.28 -4.73 -36.19
C VAL A 253 28.74 -5.02 -36.52
N LEU A 254 29.24 -6.21 -36.19
CA LEU A 254 30.63 -6.60 -36.46
C LEU A 254 30.90 -6.85 -37.95
N ALA A 255 29.90 -7.29 -38.72
CA ALA A 255 30.03 -7.59 -40.14
C ALA A 255 29.83 -6.37 -41.04
N THR A 256 29.30 -5.26 -40.52
CA THR A 256 28.92 -4.08 -41.30
C THR A 256 29.92 -2.95 -41.05
N GLU A 257 30.52 -2.41 -42.12
CA GLU A 257 31.43 -1.25 -42.04
C GLU A 257 30.72 0.09 -42.25
N ASP A 258 29.48 0.08 -42.75
CA ASP A 258 28.70 1.30 -43.02
C ASP A 258 28.16 1.92 -41.71
N PRO A 259 28.56 3.16 -41.37
CA PRO A 259 28.14 3.84 -40.13
C PRO A 259 26.63 4.09 -40.05
N ALA A 260 25.94 4.27 -41.19
CA ALA A 260 24.49 4.46 -41.20
C ALA A 260 23.74 3.17 -40.81
N SER A 261 24.20 2.04 -41.34
CA SER A 261 23.67 0.72 -41.00
C SER A 261 23.98 0.33 -39.54
N ILE A 262 25.19 0.60 -39.04
CA ILE A 262 25.55 0.39 -37.63
C ILE A 262 24.59 1.18 -36.70
N SER A 263 24.33 2.45 -37.02
CA SER A 263 23.45 3.30 -36.22
C SER A 263 22.02 2.74 -36.13
N ARG A 264 21.48 2.18 -37.23
CA ARG A 264 20.18 1.52 -37.22
C ARG A 264 20.16 0.26 -36.34
N THR A 265 21.19 -0.58 -36.45
CA THR A 265 21.29 -1.79 -35.63
C THR A 265 21.42 -1.49 -34.13
N ILE A 266 22.07 -0.37 -33.76
CA ILE A 266 22.14 0.09 -32.37
C ILE A 266 20.74 0.49 -31.84
N ILE A 267 19.93 1.17 -32.65
CA ILE A 267 18.56 1.54 -32.26
C ILE A 267 17.70 0.29 -32.05
N GLU A 268 17.75 -0.67 -32.98
CA GLU A 268 17.06 -1.96 -32.85
C GLU A 268 17.48 -2.71 -31.59
N PHE A 269 18.77 -2.69 -31.25
CA PHE A 269 19.30 -3.29 -30.02
C PHE A 269 18.72 -2.62 -28.76
N GLN A 270 18.66 -1.29 -28.72
CA GLN A 270 18.08 -0.55 -27.59
C GLN A 270 16.58 -0.81 -27.45
N GLU A 271 15.85 -0.86 -28.56
CA GLU A 271 14.42 -1.17 -28.57
C GLU A 271 14.16 -2.59 -28.05
N LEU A 272 14.97 -3.56 -28.48
CA LEU A 272 14.88 -4.95 -28.00
C LEU A 272 15.17 -5.06 -26.49
N GLN A 273 16.15 -4.31 -25.97
CA GLN A 273 16.42 -4.25 -24.53
C GLN A 273 15.25 -3.64 -23.76
N LYS A 274 14.70 -2.52 -24.22
CA LYS A 274 13.54 -1.88 -23.59
C LYS A 274 12.31 -2.80 -23.60
N ASN A 275 12.13 -3.56 -24.68
CA ASN A 275 11.09 -4.58 -24.75
C ASN A 275 11.30 -5.67 -23.67
N MET A 276 12.52 -6.21 -23.54
CA MET A 276 12.85 -7.18 -22.49
C MET A 276 12.58 -6.65 -21.07
N GLU A 277 12.88 -5.38 -20.82
CA GLU A 277 12.59 -4.72 -19.54
C GLU A 277 11.08 -4.60 -19.31
N SER A 278 10.33 -4.15 -20.31
CA SER A 278 8.87 -3.99 -20.21
C SER A 278 8.13 -5.29 -19.93
N LEU A 279 8.62 -6.41 -20.47
CA LEU A 279 8.06 -7.75 -20.23
C LEU A 279 8.59 -8.41 -18.94
N GLY A 280 9.55 -7.76 -18.26
CA GLY A 280 10.20 -8.30 -17.07
C GLY A 280 10.87 -9.66 -17.34
N ILE A 281 11.56 -9.78 -18.47
CA ILE A 281 12.31 -10.96 -18.90
C ILE A 281 13.82 -10.70 -18.91
N THR A 282 14.29 -9.74 -18.12
CA THR A 282 15.72 -9.50 -17.96
C THR A 282 16.39 -10.69 -17.25
N PRO A 283 17.71 -10.93 -17.45
CA PRO A 283 18.43 -12.00 -16.75
C PRO A 283 18.28 -11.93 -15.23
N ILE A 284 18.27 -10.72 -14.66
CA ILE A 284 18.07 -10.46 -13.23
C ILE A 284 16.67 -10.91 -12.79
N ALA A 285 15.62 -10.53 -13.53
CA ALA A 285 14.25 -10.96 -13.22
C ALA A 285 14.10 -12.49 -13.32
N MET A 286 14.77 -13.14 -14.28
CA MET A 286 14.76 -14.61 -14.40
C MET A 286 15.49 -15.31 -13.26
N VAL A 287 16.57 -14.74 -12.73
CA VAL A 287 17.24 -15.27 -11.52
C VAL A 287 16.31 -15.20 -10.31
N GLN A 288 15.58 -14.10 -10.15
CA GLN A 288 14.59 -13.96 -9.06
C GLN A 288 13.46 -14.99 -9.19
N LEU A 289 12.93 -15.20 -10.41
CA LEU A 289 11.93 -16.23 -10.67
C LEU A 289 12.46 -17.64 -10.43
N LYS A 290 13.72 -17.93 -10.80
CA LYS A 290 14.38 -19.22 -10.49
C LYS A 290 14.49 -19.44 -8.99
N LEU A 291 14.89 -18.42 -8.23
CA LEU A 291 14.97 -18.49 -6.78
C LEU A 291 13.59 -18.70 -6.15
N GLN A 292 12.56 -18.04 -6.67
CA GLN A 292 11.19 -18.26 -6.24
C GLN A 292 10.70 -19.68 -6.55
N LYS A 293 11.02 -20.23 -7.74
CA LYS A 293 10.74 -21.62 -8.10
C LYS A 293 11.40 -22.59 -7.13
N PHE A 294 12.70 -22.40 -6.90
CA PHE A 294 13.49 -23.22 -5.98
C PHE A 294 12.86 -23.26 -4.57
N ASN A 295 12.43 -22.10 -4.05
CA ASN A 295 11.77 -22.04 -2.74
C ASN A 295 10.37 -22.70 -2.70
N LEU A 296 9.69 -22.81 -3.84
CA LEU A 296 8.39 -23.49 -3.93
C LEU A 296 8.55 -25.02 -3.97
N ASP A 297 9.63 -25.49 -4.60
CA ASP A 297 9.94 -26.91 -4.72
C ASP A 297 10.56 -27.45 -3.42
N ASP A 298 11.56 -26.74 -2.87
CA ASP A 298 12.32 -27.13 -1.69
C ASP A 298 12.28 -26.06 -0.57
N PRO A 299 11.17 -25.97 0.19
CA PRO A 299 11.01 -24.94 1.23
C PRO A 299 11.98 -25.06 2.42
N SER A 300 12.79 -26.13 2.48
CA SER A 300 13.70 -26.43 3.59
C SER A 300 15.17 -26.06 3.38
N GLU A 301 15.64 -25.95 2.13
CA GLU A 301 17.09 -25.88 1.87
C GLU A 301 17.66 -24.46 1.91
N PHE A 302 16.86 -23.46 1.54
CA PHE A 302 17.22 -22.06 1.71
C PHE A 302 16.07 -21.35 2.40
N PRO A 303 16.16 -21.07 3.72
CA PRO A 303 15.22 -20.15 4.34
C PRO A 303 15.51 -18.78 3.77
N VAL A 304 14.95 -18.46 2.59
CA VAL A 304 14.84 -17.08 2.15
C VAL A 304 13.99 -16.43 3.22
N GLU A 305 14.67 -15.64 4.07
CA GLU A 305 14.07 -14.86 5.13
C GLU A 305 13.21 -13.78 4.48
N SER A 306 12.08 -14.20 3.93
CA SER A 306 11.09 -13.24 3.49
C SER A 306 10.68 -12.47 4.75
N PRO A 307 10.60 -11.13 4.69
CA PRO A 307 10.18 -10.31 5.83
C PRO A 307 8.86 -10.81 6.44
N ARG A 308 8.03 -11.44 5.59
CA ARG A 308 6.76 -12.08 5.95
C ARG A 308 6.97 -13.38 6.74
N ALA A 309 7.89 -14.25 6.35
CA ALA A 309 8.23 -15.48 7.08
C ALA A 309 8.85 -15.18 8.45
N LEU A 310 9.75 -14.19 8.52
CA LEU A 310 10.31 -13.68 9.77
C LEU A 310 9.23 -13.13 10.71
N ALA A 311 8.29 -12.33 10.19
CA ALA A 311 7.18 -11.82 10.97
C ALA A 311 6.25 -12.93 11.51
N VAL A 312 6.03 -14.01 10.75
CA VAL A 312 5.24 -15.16 11.20
C VAL A 312 5.99 -15.94 12.28
N LYS A 313 7.30 -16.16 12.11
CA LYS A 313 8.15 -16.83 13.10
C LYS A 313 8.18 -16.04 14.42
N GLN A 314 8.34 -14.72 14.35
CA GLN A 314 8.28 -13.82 15.51
C GLN A 314 6.91 -13.83 16.21
N LYS A 315 5.81 -13.93 15.46
CA LYS A 315 4.47 -14.06 16.06
C LYS A 315 4.30 -15.39 16.78
N ARG A 316 4.80 -16.49 16.20
CA ARG A 316 4.75 -17.82 16.82
C ARG A 316 5.59 -17.88 18.10
N THR A 317 6.79 -17.30 18.09
CA THR A 317 7.63 -17.23 19.30
C THR A 317 7.01 -16.35 20.38
N LYS A 318 6.41 -15.20 20.03
CA LYS A 318 5.68 -14.35 20.99
C LYS A 318 4.48 -15.06 21.62
N LYS A 319 3.69 -15.80 20.83
CA LYS A 319 2.57 -16.61 21.35
C LYS A 319 3.06 -17.72 22.28
N ALA A 320 4.08 -18.47 21.88
CA ALA A 320 4.67 -19.52 22.70
C ALA A 320 5.24 -18.97 24.02
N ALA A 321 5.90 -17.80 23.98
CA ALA A 321 6.38 -17.11 25.17
C ALA A 321 5.23 -16.68 26.11
N SER A 322 4.13 -16.16 25.56
CA SER A 322 2.94 -15.81 26.36
C SER A 322 2.32 -17.04 27.04
N PHE A 323 2.31 -18.18 26.36
CA PHE A 323 1.78 -19.43 26.88
C PHE A 323 2.66 -20.00 27.99
N ARG A 324 3.99 -19.99 27.80
CA ARG A 324 4.98 -20.36 28.84
C ARG A 324 4.86 -19.48 30.09
N ARG A 325 4.64 -18.16 29.94
CA ARG A 325 4.41 -17.25 31.07
C ARG A 325 3.12 -17.57 31.84
N LYS A 326 2.04 -17.93 31.14
CA LYS A 326 0.77 -18.33 31.79
C LYS A 326 0.92 -19.63 32.58
N ILE A 327 1.65 -20.62 32.04
CA ILE A 327 1.91 -21.88 32.73
C ILE A 327 2.76 -21.65 33.99
N LYS A 328 3.80 -20.79 33.91
CA LYS A 328 4.67 -20.49 35.05
C LYS A 328 3.96 -19.74 36.19
N ARG A 329 2.86 -19.02 35.93
CA ARG A 329 2.05 -18.34 36.96
C ARG A 329 1.04 -19.26 37.66
N ARG A 330 0.83 -20.47 37.14
CA ARG A 330 -0.09 -21.46 37.71
C ARG A 330 0.63 -22.54 38.54
N ARG A 331 1.96 -22.52 38.56
CA ARG A 331 2.80 -23.29 39.47
C ARG A 331 3.34 -22.35 40.53
#